data_AF-A0A0S8H5J0-F1
#
_entry.id   AF-A0A0S8H5J0-F1
#
_cell.length_a   1.000
_cell.length_b   1.000
_cell.length_c   1.000
_cell.angle_alpha   90.00
_cell.angle_beta   90.00
_cell.angle_gamma   90.00
#
_symmetry.space_group_name_H-M   'P 1'
#
loop_
_entity.id
_entity.type
_entity.pdbx_description
1 polymer ?
#
loop_
_entity_poly.entity_id
_entity_poly.type
_entity_poly.pdbx_seq_one_letter_code
_entity_poly.pdbx_strand_id
1 'polypeptide(L)' 'MTKKNVIIIGAAGRDFHNFNTYFRDHEEYHVVAFTAAQIPDIEGRKYPVELAGRLYADGIPIYSEEDLPKL' A
#
# COMPACT_ATOMS: atom_id res chain seq x y z
N MET A 1 -2.65 -1.61 21.86
CA MET A 1 -3.10 -2.75 21.02
C MET A 1 -2.05 -3.00 19.96
N THR A 2 -1.88 -4.24 19.50
CA THR A 2 -0.97 -4.57 18.39
C THR A 2 -1.53 -3.99 17.08
N LYS A 3 -0.70 -3.26 16.32
CA LYS A 3 -1.06 -2.76 14.99
C LYS A 3 -1.47 -3.91 14.06
N LYS A 4 -2.48 -3.70 13.22
CA LYS A 4 -2.90 -4.66 12.20
C LYS A 4 -2.12 -4.43 10.92
N ASN A 5 -1.36 -5.45 10.49
CA ASN A 5 -0.73 -5.42 9.17
C ASN A 5 -1.79 -5.62 8.08
N VAL A 6 -1.72 -4.82 7.02
CA VAL A 6 -2.70 -4.81 5.92
C VAL A 6 -1.96 -4.79 4.59
N ILE A 7 -2.40 -5.63 3.66
CA ILE A 7 -2.06 -5.52 2.23
C ILE A 7 -3.31 -5.01 1.52
N ILE A 8 -3.16 -3.99 0.67
CA ILE A 8 -4.27 -3.44 -0.11
C ILE A 8 -4.11 -3.89 -1.56
N ILE A 9 -5.10 -4.66 -2.04
CA ILE A 9 -5.11 -5.23 -3.38
C ILE A 9 -5.84 -4.28 -4.33
N GLY A 10 -5.26 -3.99 -5.50
CA GLY A 10 -5.89 -3.13 -6.51
C GLY A 10 -5.03 -2.81 -7.72
N ALA A 11 -5.36 -1.70 -8.38
CA ALA A 11 -4.69 -1.24 -9.60
C ALA A 11 -4.72 0.31 -9.66
N ALA A 12 -4.07 0.96 -8.69
CA ALA A 12 -3.80 2.41 -8.65
C ALA A 12 -5.03 3.35 -8.76
N GLY A 13 -6.20 2.89 -8.35
CA GLY A 13 -7.44 3.65 -8.30
C GLY A 13 -8.02 3.65 -6.90
N ARG A 14 -9.00 2.75 -6.67
CA ARG A 14 -9.74 2.71 -5.40
C ARG A 14 -8.89 2.26 -4.21
N ASP A 15 -7.91 1.39 -4.43
CA ASP A 15 -6.88 0.99 -3.46
C ASP A 15 -6.13 2.20 -2.88
N PHE A 16 -5.57 3.04 -3.74
CA PHE A 16 -4.90 4.27 -3.32
C PHE A 16 -5.87 5.26 -2.66
N HIS A 17 -7.11 5.35 -3.16
CA HIS A 17 -8.12 6.19 -2.55
C HIS A 17 -8.52 5.73 -1.13
N ASN A 18 -8.73 4.43 -0.94
CA ASN A 18 -9.03 3.85 0.37
C ASN A 18 -7.87 4.07 1.34
N PHE A 19 -6.64 3.91 0.87
CA PHE A 19 -5.45 4.25 1.66
C PHE A 19 -5.50 5.71 2.12
N ASN A 20 -5.66 6.65 1.19
CA ASN A 20 -5.62 8.08 1.48
C ASN A 20 -6.74 8.57 2.41
N THR A 21 -7.91 7.95 2.33
CA THR A 21 -9.11 8.39 3.07
C THR A 21 -9.28 7.70 4.42
N TYR A 22 -8.76 6.48 4.58
CA TYR A 22 -8.99 5.69 5.79
C TYR A 22 -7.72 5.22 6.49
N PHE A 23 -6.72 4.72 5.75
CA PHE A 23 -5.54 4.10 6.35
C PHE A 23 -4.39 5.08 6.63
N ARG A 24 -4.30 6.16 5.86
CA ARG A 24 -3.25 7.18 6.01
C ARG A 24 -3.30 7.79 7.41
N ASP A 25 -2.15 7.81 8.08
CA ASP A 25 -1.96 8.31 9.44
C ASP A 25 -2.83 7.65 10.53
N HIS A 26 -3.40 6.47 10.23
CA HIS A 26 -4.25 5.72 11.15
C HIS A 26 -3.42 4.72 11.97
N GLU A 27 -3.11 5.06 13.23
CA GLU A 27 -2.15 4.31 14.06
C GLU A 27 -2.58 2.87 14.43
N GLU A 28 -3.83 2.50 14.21
CA GLU A 28 -4.30 1.12 14.38
C GLU A 28 -3.86 0.18 13.24
N TYR A 29 -3.47 0.73 12.09
CA TYR A 29 -3.13 -0.02 10.88
C TYR A 29 -1.69 0.23 10.44
N HIS A 30 -1.13 -0.77 9.78
CA HIS A 30 0.16 -0.71 9.12
C HIS A 30 0.02 -1.34 7.74
N VAL A 31 -0.12 -0.50 6.72
CA VAL A 31 -0.22 -0.94 5.33
C VAL A 31 1.18 -1.31 4.85
N VAL A 32 1.46 -2.61 4.79
CA VAL A 32 2.80 -3.13 4.51
C VAL A 32 3.09 -3.19 3.01
N ALA A 33 2.04 -3.25 2.18
CA ALA A 33 2.16 -3.29 0.74
C ALA A 33 0.85 -2.92 0.02
N PHE A 34 1.00 -2.45 -1.21
CA PHE A 34 -0.01 -2.57 -2.25
C PHE A 34 0.34 -3.75 -3.18
N THR A 35 -0.66 -4.30 -3.85
CA THR A 35 -0.43 -5.16 -5.03
C THR A 35 -0.98 -4.52 -6.29
N ALA A 36 -0.47 -4.94 -7.46
CA ALA A 36 -0.97 -4.55 -8.76
C ALA A 36 -0.95 -5.71 -9.77
N ALA A 37 -1.99 -5.84 -10.59
CA ALA A 37 -2.11 -6.89 -11.61
C ALA A 37 -2.20 -6.40 -13.07
N GLN A 38 -2.51 -5.11 -13.28
CA GLN A 38 -3.01 -4.61 -14.59
C GLN A 38 -2.27 -3.38 -15.13
N ILE A 39 -1.31 -2.84 -14.39
CA ILE A 39 -0.61 -1.61 -14.77
C ILE A 39 0.84 -1.97 -15.10
N PRO A 40 1.26 -1.85 -16.37
CA PRO A 40 2.65 -2.05 -16.76
C PRO A 40 3.59 -1.15 -15.94
N ASP A 41 4.74 -1.70 -15.56
CA ASP A 41 5.85 -1.00 -14.90
C ASP A 41 5.50 -0.34 -13.54
N ILE A 42 4.40 -0.72 -12.88
CA ILE A 42 4.08 -0.23 -11.53
C ILE A 42 4.68 -1.10 -10.42
N GLU A 43 4.79 -2.40 -10.65
CA GLU A 43 5.39 -3.34 -9.71
C GLU A 43 6.86 -3.01 -9.46
N GLY A 44 7.31 -3.18 -8.22
CA GLY A 44 8.65 -2.77 -7.79
C GLY A 44 8.78 -1.27 -7.49
N ARG A 45 7.77 -0.45 -7.81
CA ARG A 45 7.72 0.95 -7.35
C ARG A 45 7.22 1.03 -5.91
N LYS A 46 7.24 2.24 -5.36
CA LYS A 46 6.62 2.56 -4.09
C LYS A 46 5.50 3.59 -4.28
N TYR A 47 4.46 3.46 -3.47
CA TYR A 47 3.55 4.55 -3.19
C TYR A 47 4.36 5.74 -2.64
N PRO A 48 4.25 6.96 -3.21
CA PRO A 48 5.17 8.05 -2.93
C PRO A 48 5.16 8.49 -1.46
N VAL A 49 6.34 8.81 -0.92
CA VAL A 49 6.52 9.29 0.47
C VAL A 49 5.71 10.56 0.73
N GLU A 50 5.62 11.43 -0.28
CA GLU A 50 4.92 12.71 -0.22
C GLU A 50 3.40 12.54 -0.08
N LEU A 51 2.88 11.36 -0.43
CA LEU A 51 1.45 11.02 -0.34
C LEU A 51 1.14 10.05 0.82
N ALA A 52 2.15 9.33 1.32
CA ALA A 52 1.97 8.23 2.26
C ALA A 52 1.66 8.68 3.70
N GLY A 53 1.98 9.92 4.07
CA GLY A 53 1.72 10.45 5.42
C GLY A 53 2.84 10.14 6.41
N ARG A 54 2.70 10.62 7.65
CA ARG A 54 3.78 10.64 8.66
C ARG A 54 4.22 9.24 9.11
N LEU A 55 3.37 8.24 8.91
CA LEU A 55 3.64 6.86 9.34
C LEU A 55 4.47 6.06 8.33
N TYR A 56 4.75 6.60 7.13
CA TYR A 56 5.37 5.87 6.02
C TYR A 56 6.49 6.69 5.37
N ALA A 57 7.55 6.99 6.13
CA ALA A 57 8.68 7.81 5.70
C ALA A 57 9.44 7.26 4.48
N ASP A 58 9.36 5.95 4.25
CA ASP A 58 10.03 5.26 3.13
C ASP A 58 9.08 4.91 1.97
N GLY A 59 7.82 5.36 2.04
CA GLY A 59 6.75 5.00 1.12
C GLY A 59 6.24 3.57 1.38
N ILE A 60 5.36 3.09 0.51
CA ILE A 60 4.76 1.75 0.65
C ILE A 60 5.07 0.94 -0.60
N PRO A 61 5.68 -0.25 -0.50
CA PRO A 61 6.04 -1.05 -1.68
C PRO A 61 4.79 -1.48 -2.46
N ILE A 62 4.93 -1.58 -3.78
CA ILE A 62 3.93 -2.11 -4.69
C ILE A 62 4.50 -3.39 -5.30
N TYR A 63 3.87 -4.53 -4.99
CA TYR A 63 4.25 -5.83 -5.53
C TYR A 63 3.33 -6.25 -6.68
N SER A 64 3.74 -7.24 -7.45
CA SER A 64 2.81 -7.95 -8.35
C SER A 64 1.73 -8.62 -7.51
N GLU A 65 0.49 -8.67 -7.99
CA GLU A 65 -0.58 -9.40 -7.29
C GLU A 65 -0.30 -10.91 -7.21
N GLU A 66 0.43 -11.46 -8.18
CA GLU A 66 0.87 -12.86 -8.17
C GLU A 66 1.77 -13.19 -6.97
N ASP A 67 2.41 -12.17 -6.39
CA ASP A 67 3.28 -12.31 -5.23
C ASP A 67 2.49 -12.40 -3.91
N LEU A 68 1.18 -12.15 -3.89
CA LEU A 68 0.37 -12.14 -2.67
C LEU A 68 0.56 -13.37 -1.75
N PRO A 69 0.69 -14.63 -2.23
CA PRO A 69 0.89 -15.79 -1.37
C PRO A 69 2.21 -15.81 -0.57
N LYS A 70 3.21 -15.00 -0.95
CA LYS A 70 4.52 -14.92 -0.28
C LYS A 70 4.73 -13.62 0.53
N LEU A 71 3.74 -12.73 0.59
CA LEU A 71 3.78 -11.44 1.30
C LEU A 71 3.31 -11.52 2.75
#